data_AF-A0A2E9RV87-F1
#
_entry.id   AF-A0A2E9RV87-F1
#
_cell.length_a   1.000
_cell.length_b   1.000
_cell.length_c   1.000
_cell.angle_alpha   90.00
_cell.angle_beta   90.00
_cell.angle_gamma   90.00
#
_symmetry.space_group_name_H-M   'P 1'
#
loop_
_entity.id
_entity.type
_entity.pdbx_description
1 polymer ?
#
loop_
_entity_poly.entity_id
_entity_poly.type
_entity_poly.pdbx_seq_one_letter_code
_entity_poly.pdbx_strand_id
1 'polypeptide(L)'
;MNVFVRVLFVWIFLSSSTFLYAEEKTPLAETLPHLEGKVAPKNLGETWSGFDPQTETLDVEILKEWEEQGVVLKVLRYRIGVFKGEKAMMAAVYGYPKGGKNLPGLVQIHGGGQYADYRAPLANAHRGYASISISWAGRIFAPAYTVRPNEVKLFWEGKTDDPKYKLTTDWGALDAYHAPSKHGKDAFPSIPVANWTLDPVESPRNNSWFLAALGARRGLTFLERQPEVDGTRLGVYGHSMGGKLTVMTAGSDKRVKAAAPSCGGISDRYSKYPLHLATVSDPPSLKKITCPILFLSPSNDFHGRINDLQRSTKEIKTKDWRVTCSPHHNHQDSPPYEVATQLWFDQHLKSTFEIPATPDLQLGLSKGKAPVVTIAADDSKEISYIDVFYTQHGQMDGKRDDTANTKSRFWRHAPVAKHKGKWAARLSLFSTNKPLWVYANVRYKLDKPVSGAGYYYGPYTAHSFNLSSIMKVASVEQLQAAETLVSLKATTLIEDFQGKWQKEWFSYKPEKWGIKTHKLYDEQWAAPLGAKVSFDVLATQANVLTVGIDDHACEVQLQGKEHWHAIELSPTDFKDAESKPMTNWKGIKQLRLDDSERLRPPRGSQAKTKLIGAPWKGNPPKFRNLRWKTD
;
A
#
# COMPACT_ATOMS: atom_id res chain seq x y z
N MET A 1 85.82 12.52 61.28
CA MET A 1 84.85 11.59 61.87
C MET A 1 83.62 12.40 62.25
N ASN A 2 82.51 12.17 61.53
CA ASN A 2 81.16 12.78 61.57
C ASN A 2 80.94 14.12 62.31
N VAL A 3 80.66 15.16 61.52
CA VAL A 3 80.08 16.43 61.94
C VAL A 3 78.56 16.38 61.71
N PHE A 4 77.77 16.62 62.75
CA PHE A 4 76.32 16.87 62.66
C PHE A 4 76.07 18.38 62.62
N VAL A 5 75.35 18.86 61.61
CA VAL A 5 74.80 20.23 61.55
C VAL A 5 73.29 20.14 61.33
N ARG A 6 72.53 20.85 62.16
CA ARG A 6 71.08 21.08 62.04
C ARG A 6 70.79 21.97 60.83
N VAL A 7 69.75 21.66 60.06
CA VAL A 7 69.13 22.60 59.12
C VAL A 7 67.60 22.60 59.29
N LEU A 8 67.09 23.82 59.33
CA LEU A 8 65.72 24.30 59.51
C LEU A 8 64.89 24.04 58.22
N PHE A 9 63.68 23.49 58.33
CA PHE A 9 62.76 23.36 57.19
C PHE A 9 61.83 24.58 57.09
N VAL A 10 61.91 25.29 55.96
CA VAL A 10 60.97 26.34 55.54
C VAL A 10 59.88 25.70 54.70
N TRP A 11 58.62 25.99 55.02
CA TRP A 11 57.45 25.56 54.24
C TRP A 11 57.16 26.56 53.11
N ILE A 12 57.06 26.06 51.88
CA ILE A 12 56.53 26.81 50.72
C ILE A 12 55.20 26.16 50.34
N PHE A 13 54.10 26.90 50.45
CA PHE A 13 52.79 26.53 49.92
C PHE A 13 52.75 26.84 48.41
N LEU A 14 52.57 25.81 47.58
CA LEU A 14 52.26 25.94 46.16
C LEU A 14 50.80 25.56 45.95
N SER A 15 49.98 26.53 45.56
CA SER A 15 48.57 26.34 45.19
C SER A 15 48.48 25.67 43.81
N SER A 16 47.95 24.45 43.76
CA SER A 16 47.62 23.75 42.52
C SER A 16 46.24 24.19 42.01
N SER A 17 46.20 25.08 41.03
CA SER A 17 44.99 25.44 40.28
C SER A 17 44.70 24.36 39.24
N THR A 18 43.69 23.53 39.47
CA THR A 18 43.15 22.61 38.47
C THR A 18 42.29 23.39 37.47
N PHE A 19 42.80 23.57 36.25
CA PHE A 19 42.00 24.03 35.11
C PHE A 19 41.07 22.89 34.67
N LEU A 20 39.76 23.05 34.93
CA LEU A 20 38.71 22.29 34.27
C LEU A 20 38.67 22.76 32.81
N TYR A 21 39.16 21.95 31.87
CA TYR A 21 38.83 22.11 30.45
C TYR A 21 37.33 21.80 30.29
N ALA A 22 36.53 22.86 30.16
CA ALA A 22 35.20 22.73 29.59
C ALA A 22 35.39 22.31 28.13
N GLU A 23 34.98 21.09 27.78
CA GLU A 23 34.85 20.65 26.40
C GLU A 23 33.80 21.56 25.74
N GLU A 24 34.23 22.55 24.97
CA GLU A 24 33.33 23.32 24.11
C GLU A 24 32.68 22.33 23.15
N LYS A 25 31.42 21.95 23.44
CA LYS A 25 30.58 21.21 22.49
C LYS A 25 30.44 22.08 21.25
N THR A 26 31.24 21.78 20.22
CA THR A 26 31.10 22.42 18.92
C THR A 26 29.66 22.21 18.46
N PRO A 27 28.91 23.28 18.10
CA PRO A 27 27.54 23.15 17.67
C PRO A 27 27.43 22.17 16.49
N LEU A 28 26.47 21.25 16.55
CA LEU A 28 26.22 20.33 15.44
C LEU A 28 25.78 21.14 14.22
N ALA A 29 26.41 20.90 13.07
CA ALA A 29 26.01 21.53 11.82
C ALA A 29 24.63 21.05 11.37
N GLU A 30 23.80 21.98 10.91
CA GLU A 30 22.44 21.73 10.45
C GLU A 30 22.41 20.95 9.12
N THR A 31 21.50 19.99 9.00
CA THR A 31 21.35 19.15 7.80
C THR A 31 20.90 19.90 6.57
N LEU A 32 20.11 20.96 6.77
CA LEU A 32 19.51 21.76 5.71
C LEU A 32 19.85 23.24 5.94
N PRO A 33 20.15 24.00 4.87
CA PRO A 33 20.35 25.43 5.00
C PRO A 33 19.10 26.13 5.55
N HIS A 34 19.29 26.98 6.56
CA HIS A 34 18.22 27.77 7.16
C HIS A 34 17.58 28.75 6.15
N LEU A 35 16.26 28.91 6.26
CA LEU A 35 15.48 29.94 5.57
C LEU A 35 15.31 31.17 6.48
N GLU A 36 16.40 31.87 6.79
CA GLU A 36 16.41 33.11 7.60
C GLU A 36 15.80 34.29 6.81
N GLY A 37 14.47 34.36 6.70
CA GLY A 37 13.78 35.40 5.91
C GLY A 37 13.87 35.20 4.39
N LYS A 38 14.42 34.08 3.92
CA LYS A 38 14.45 33.68 2.50
C LYS A 38 13.08 33.20 2.02
N VAL A 39 12.85 33.31 0.71
CA VAL A 39 11.66 32.79 0.04
C VAL A 39 11.65 31.26 0.13
N ALA A 40 10.53 30.69 0.60
CA ALA A 40 10.35 29.24 0.69
C ALA A 40 10.50 28.56 -0.69
N PRO A 41 11.02 27.31 -0.74
CA PRO A 41 11.12 26.55 -1.97
C PRO A 41 9.77 26.44 -2.70
N LYS A 42 9.72 26.78 -3.99
CA LYS A 42 8.48 26.81 -4.78
C LYS A 42 8.28 25.58 -5.66
N ASN A 43 9.30 24.73 -5.79
CA ASN A 43 9.26 23.52 -6.59
C ASN A 43 10.08 22.39 -5.94
N LEU A 44 9.93 21.17 -6.46
CA LEU A 44 10.63 19.98 -5.95
C LEU A 44 12.16 20.13 -5.93
N GLY A 45 12.76 20.77 -6.95
CA GLY A 45 14.22 20.93 -7.02
C GLY A 45 14.75 21.81 -5.89
N GLU A 46 14.13 22.98 -5.69
CA GLU A 46 14.47 23.88 -4.59
C GLU A 46 14.22 23.24 -3.22
N THR A 47 13.18 22.40 -3.11
CA THR A 47 12.81 21.74 -1.85
C THR A 47 13.97 20.89 -1.32
N TRP A 48 14.66 20.17 -2.20
CA TRP A 48 15.82 19.30 -1.88
C TRP A 48 17.18 20.00 -1.98
N SER A 49 17.22 21.28 -2.35
CA SER A 49 18.48 22.01 -2.52
C SER A 49 19.25 22.10 -1.20
N GLY A 50 20.54 21.79 -1.25
CA GLY A 50 21.43 21.76 -0.08
C GLY A 50 21.40 20.46 0.73
N PHE A 51 20.55 19.47 0.38
CA PHE A 51 20.53 18.19 1.07
C PHE A 51 21.29 17.10 0.30
N ASP A 52 22.42 16.68 0.88
CA ASP A 52 23.11 15.45 0.49
C ASP A 52 22.97 14.39 1.60
N PRO A 53 22.23 13.29 1.34
CA PRO A 53 22.04 12.24 2.33
C PRO A 53 23.30 11.42 2.62
N GLN A 54 24.43 11.64 1.94
CA GLN A 54 25.66 10.87 2.11
C GLN A 54 26.75 11.59 2.92
N THR A 55 26.60 12.87 3.26
CA THR A 55 27.65 13.63 3.95
C THR A 55 27.72 13.32 5.45
N GLU A 56 26.57 13.27 6.11
CA GLU A 56 26.52 13.11 7.56
C GLU A 56 26.79 11.68 8.04
N THR A 57 27.37 11.55 9.24
CA THR A 57 27.46 10.26 9.97
C THR A 57 26.07 9.71 10.28
N LEU A 58 25.98 8.39 10.39
CA LEU A 58 24.72 7.70 10.68
C LEU A 58 24.50 7.43 12.17
N ASP A 59 25.51 7.61 13.03
CA ASP A 59 25.43 7.38 14.48
C ASP A 59 24.56 6.14 14.84
N VAL A 60 24.88 4.98 14.26
CA VAL A 60 24.01 3.80 14.32
C VAL A 60 24.02 3.20 15.73
N GLU A 61 22.83 2.94 16.26
CA GLU A 61 22.60 2.25 17.53
C GLU A 61 21.83 0.95 17.29
N ILE A 62 22.41 -0.19 17.69
CA ILE A 62 21.74 -1.49 17.61
C ILE A 62 20.95 -1.69 18.91
N LEU A 63 19.63 -1.78 18.79
CA LEU A 63 18.69 -1.92 19.91
C LEU A 63 18.38 -3.39 20.21
N LYS A 64 18.42 -4.23 19.18
CA LYS A 64 18.29 -5.68 19.27
C LYS A 64 18.94 -6.34 18.06
N GLU A 65 19.57 -7.48 18.26
CA GLU A 65 20.05 -8.36 17.19
C GLU A 65 19.59 -9.80 17.45
N TRP A 66 19.23 -10.53 16.39
CA TRP A 66 18.95 -11.97 16.46
C TRP A 66 19.20 -12.64 15.11
N GLU A 67 19.31 -13.96 15.12
CA GLU A 67 19.33 -14.78 13.90
C GLU A 67 18.04 -15.59 13.79
N GLU A 68 17.51 -15.69 12.58
CA GLU A 68 16.31 -16.46 12.27
C GLU A 68 16.45 -17.09 10.89
N GLN A 69 16.42 -18.42 10.82
CA GLN A 69 16.44 -19.16 9.54
C GLN A 69 17.63 -18.77 8.62
N GLY A 70 18.82 -18.53 9.18
CA GLY A 70 20.01 -18.13 8.41
C GLY A 70 20.05 -16.65 8.02
N VAL A 71 19.14 -15.83 8.55
CA VAL A 71 19.11 -14.37 8.36
C VAL A 71 19.52 -13.68 9.66
N VAL A 72 20.42 -12.71 9.57
CA VAL A 72 20.74 -11.80 10.67
C VAL A 72 19.73 -10.65 10.63
N LEU A 73 19.07 -10.37 11.75
CA LEU A 73 18.05 -9.33 11.89
C LEU A 73 18.40 -8.39 13.04
N LYS A 74 18.16 -7.10 12.84
CA LYS A 74 18.45 -6.04 13.80
C LYS A 74 17.30 -5.08 13.91
N VAL A 75 16.91 -4.75 15.15
CA VAL A 75 16.23 -3.48 15.42
C VAL A 75 17.33 -2.47 15.72
N LEU A 76 17.34 -1.36 15.01
CA LEU A 76 18.36 -0.32 15.14
C LEU A 76 17.73 1.06 14.97
N ARG A 77 18.49 2.11 15.31
CA ARG A 77 18.21 3.47 14.87
C ARG A 77 19.47 4.16 14.35
N TYR A 78 19.29 5.12 13.45
CA TYR A 78 20.38 5.85 12.81
C TYR A 78 20.00 7.32 12.59
N ARG A 79 20.97 8.22 12.64
CA ARG A 79 20.81 9.65 12.44
C ARG A 79 20.36 9.96 11.02
N ILE A 80 19.25 10.67 10.93
CA ILE A 80 18.70 11.18 9.68
C ILE A 80 19.01 12.65 9.44
N GLY A 81 19.34 13.38 10.50
CA GLY A 81 19.80 14.75 10.39
C GLY A 81 20.01 15.40 11.76
N VAL A 82 20.41 16.65 11.72
CA VAL A 82 20.42 17.61 12.81
C VAL A 82 19.50 18.75 12.38
N PHE A 83 18.50 19.04 13.20
CA PHE A 83 17.52 20.09 12.96
C PHE A 83 17.39 20.93 14.23
N LYS A 84 17.62 22.24 14.11
CA LYS A 84 17.55 23.17 15.25
C LYS A 84 18.49 22.77 16.39
N GLY A 85 19.70 22.34 16.04
CA GLY A 85 20.73 21.87 16.96
C GLY A 85 20.51 20.47 17.55
N GLU A 86 19.37 19.83 17.27
CA GLU A 86 19.01 18.52 17.82
C GLU A 86 19.15 17.41 16.80
N LYS A 87 19.70 16.26 17.21
CA LYS A 87 19.77 15.07 16.37
C LYS A 87 18.37 14.48 16.17
N ALA A 88 18.03 14.15 14.94
CA ALA A 88 16.89 13.30 14.61
C ALA A 88 17.38 11.89 14.21
N MET A 89 16.74 10.87 14.76
CA MET A 89 17.06 9.45 14.62
C MET A 89 15.88 8.69 13.99
N MET A 90 16.13 7.84 13.01
CA MET A 90 15.13 6.92 12.46
C MET A 90 15.35 5.53 12.99
N ALA A 91 14.36 4.94 13.65
CA ALA A 91 14.38 3.52 13.96
C ALA A 91 13.97 2.68 12.75
N ALA A 92 14.43 1.44 12.71
CA ALA A 92 14.17 0.51 11.62
C ALA A 92 14.37 -0.94 12.05
N VAL A 93 13.88 -1.85 11.21
CA VAL A 93 14.28 -3.26 11.22
C VAL A 93 15.13 -3.53 10.00
N TYR A 94 16.36 -4.00 10.19
CA TYR A 94 17.30 -4.36 9.14
C TYR A 94 17.52 -5.88 9.12
N GLY A 95 17.68 -6.46 7.94
CA GLY A 95 17.94 -7.90 7.81
C GLY A 95 18.70 -8.27 6.55
N TYR A 96 19.53 -9.31 6.64
CA TYR A 96 20.37 -9.80 5.55
C TYR A 96 20.74 -11.28 5.74
N PRO A 97 20.98 -12.05 4.66
CA PRO A 97 21.49 -13.41 4.74
C PRO A 97 22.83 -13.47 5.48
N LYS A 98 22.96 -14.36 6.46
CA LYS A 98 24.21 -14.57 7.18
C LYS A 98 25.33 -14.97 6.21
N GLY A 99 26.46 -14.26 6.27
CA GLY A 99 27.59 -14.46 5.36
C GLY A 99 27.39 -13.94 3.93
N GLY A 100 26.26 -13.26 3.64
CA GLY A 100 26.03 -12.61 2.36
C GLY A 100 27.05 -11.50 2.09
N LYS A 101 27.40 -11.33 0.82
CA LYS A 101 28.32 -10.29 0.32
C LYS A 101 27.79 -9.75 -0.99
N ASN A 102 28.08 -8.48 -1.28
CA ASN A 102 27.64 -7.80 -2.52
C ASN A 102 26.14 -8.02 -2.77
N LEU A 103 25.33 -7.85 -1.73
CA LEU A 103 23.88 -8.03 -1.81
C LEU A 103 23.23 -6.78 -2.38
N PRO A 104 22.24 -6.90 -3.27
CA PRO A 104 21.35 -5.77 -3.56
C PRO A 104 20.60 -5.35 -2.29
N GLY A 105 20.36 -4.04 -2.17
CA GLY A 105 19.71 -3.43 -1.01
C GLY A 105 18.26 -3.01 -1.29
N LEU A 106 17.35 -3.18 -0.32
CA LEU A 106 15.96 -2.73 -0.42
C LEU A 106 15.52 -1.89 0.77
N VAL A 107 15.04 -0.67 0.53
CA VAL A 107 14.30 0.11 1.53
C VAL A 107 12.81 -0.21 1.41
N GLN A 108 12.25 -0.74 2.49
CA GLN A 108 10.81 -0.98 2.63
C GLN A 108 10.16 0.13 3.44
N ILE A 109 9.08 0.70 2.92
CA ILE A 109 8.33 1.78 3.57
C ILE A 109 6.89 1.34 3.86
N HIS A 110 6.54 1.30 5.14
CA HIS A 110 5.23 0.86 5.60
C HIS A 110 4.13 1.90 5.35
N GLY A 111 2.87 1.45 5.29
CA GLY A 111 1.70 2.32 5.14
C GLY A 111 1.33 3.08 6.42
N GLY A 112 0.36 3.98 6.31
CA GLY A 112 -0.21 4.70 7.46
C GLY A 112 -0.84 3.72 8.46
N GLY A 113 -0.56 3.90 9.76
CA GLY A 113 -1.07 3.00 10.80
C GLY A 113 -0.25 1.70 10.99
N GLN A 114 0.66 1.40 10.06
CA GLN A 114 1.46 0.16 10.06
C GLN A 114 2.83 0.35 10.76
N TYR A 115 3.67 -0.68 10.71
CA TYR A 115 4.89 -0.84 11.48
C TYR A 115 6.07 -1.08 10.56
N ALA A 116 7.27 -0.69 10.99
CA ALA A 116 8.48 -1.34 10.51
C ALA A 116 8.46 -2.80 10.99
N ASP A 117 8.28 -3.75 10.08
CA ASP A 117 7.98 -5.14 10.41
C ASP A 117 9.10 -6.07 9.93
N TYR A 118 9.63 -6.87 10.86
CA TYR A 118 10.77 -7.76 10.59
C TYR A 118 10.52 -8.79 9.48
N ARG A 119 9.25 -9.13 9.20
CA ARG A 119 8.90 -10.10 8.16
C ARG A 119 9.27 -9.62 6.77
N ALA A 120 9.28 -8.31 6.53
CA ALA A 120 9.74 -7.77 5.24
C ALA A 120 11.26 -8.00 5.03
N PRO A 121 12.16 -7.56 5.94
CA PRO A 121 13.58 -7.90 5.85
C PRO A 121 13.87 -9.40 5.82
N LEU A 122 13.17 -10.20 6.63
CA LEU A 122 13.33 -11.66 6.66
C LEU A 122 13.00 -12.30 5.30
N ALA A 123 11.84 -11.97 4.72
CA ALA A 123 11.43 -12.50 3.42
C ALA A 123 12.36 -12.04 2.28
N ASN A 124 12.85 -10.80 2.33
CA ASN A 124 13.81 -10.29 1.35
C ASN A 124 15.18 -10.97 1.47
N ALA A 125 15.64 -11.23 2.69
CA ALA A 125 16.90 -11.93 2.94
C ALA A 125 16.88 -13.38 2.43
N HIS A 126 15.77 -14.10 2.59
CA HIS A 126 15.59 -15.43 1.96
C HIS A 126 15.70 -15.42 0.43
N ARG A 127 15.56 -14.24 -0.19
CA ARG A 127 15.71 -14.03 -1.63
C ARG A 127 17.08 -13.45 -2.03
N GLY A 128 18.00 -13.30 -1.09
CA GLY A 128 19.34 -12.78 -1.31
C GLY A 128 19.43 -11.25 -1.37
N TYR A 129 18.61 -10.55 -0.60
CA TYR A 129 18.69 -9.09 -0.43
C TYR A 129 19.07 -8.71 0.99
N ALA A 130 19.82 -7.62 1.16
CA ALA A 130 19.82 -6.90 2.42
C ALA A 130 18.66 -5.89 2.39
N SER A 131 17.91 -5.74 3.49
CA SER A 131 16.73 -4.88 3.47
C SER A 131 16.49 -4.19 4.80
N ILE A 132 16.12 -2.91 4.73
CA ILE A 132 15.74 -2.09 5.88
C ILE A 132 14.29 -1.65 5.76
N SER A 133 13.49 -1.95 6.78
CA SER A 133 12.11 -1.46 6.96
C SER A 133 12.14 -0.27 7.93
N ILE A 134 11.87 0.94 7.42
CA ILE A 134 12.01 2.18 8.22
C ILE A 134 10.76 2.46 9.05
N SER A 135 10.96 2.89 10.30
CA SER A 135 9.91 3.18 11.27
C SER A 135 9.58 4.68 11.31
N TRP A 136 9.18 5.26 10.19
CA TRP A 136 8.97 6.72 10.10
C TRP A 136 7.89 7.25 11.06
N ALA A 137 6.97 6.38 11.51
CA ALA A 137 5.98 6.68 12.53
C ALA A 137 6.32 6.12 13.93
N GLY A 138 7.55 5.67 14.17
CA GLY A 138 8.04 5.12 15.45
C GLY A 138 7.47 3.75 15.83
N ARG A 139 6.68 3.13 14.97
CA ARG A 139 6.07 1.82 15.22
C ARG A 139 6.96 0.69 14.70
N ILE A 140 7.22 -0.30 15.54
CA ILE A 140 8.11 -1.42 15.22
C ILE A 140 7.41 -2.72 15.61
N PHE A 141 7.43 -3.71 14.72
CA PHE A 141 7.01 -5.07 15.00
C PHE A 141 8.17 -6.01 14.76
N ALA A 142 8.80 -6.46 15.85
CA ALA A 142 9.84 -7.48 15.87
C ALA A 142 9.68 -8.34 17.12
N PRO A 143 10.11 -9.63 17.09
CA PRO A 143 10.12 -10.50 18.25
C PRO A 143 10.83 -9.81 19.41
N ALA A 144 10.30 -9.87 20.64
CA ALA A 144 10.83 -9.21 21.84
C ALA A 144 11.08 -7.68 21.78
N TYR A 145 10.88 -7.02 20.63
CA TYR A 145 11.04 -5.57 20.46
C TYR A 145 9.88 -5.00 19.63
N THR A 146 8.71 -4.97 20.24
CA THR A 146 7.53 -4.31 19.66
C THR A 146 7.34 -2.92 20.26
N VAL A 147 7.11 -1.92 19.40
CA VAL A 147 6.75 -0.54 19.76
C VAL A 147 5.41 -0.22 19.11
N ARG A 148 4.35 -0.05 19.91
CA ARG A 148 3.00 0.30 19.46
C ARG A 148 2.71 1.77 19.81
N PRO A 149 1.55 2.34 19.45
CA PRO A 149 1.25 3.75 19.71
C PRO A 149 1.43 4.18 21.17
N ASN A 150 1.18 3.29 22.14
CA ASN A 150 1.38 3.60 23.55
C ASN A 150 2.86 3.69 23.92
N GLU A 151 3.70 2.78 23.42
CA GLU A 151 5.15 2.83 23.65
C GLU A 151 5.80 4.02 22.92
N VAL A 152 5.29 4.40 21.74
CA VAL A 152 5.69 5.65 21.07
C VAL A 152 5.41 6.86 21.97
N LYS A 153 4.25 6.90 22.63
CA LYS A 153 3.91 7.98 23.56
C LYS A 153 4.82 7.99 24.79
N LEU A 154 5.13 6.82 25.38
CA LEU A 154 6.08 6.71 26.48
C LEU A 154 7.47 7.25 26.09
N PHE A 155 7.89 7.00 24.84
CA PHE A 155 9.14 7.54 24.30
C PHE A 155 9.14 9.07 24.27
N TRP A 156 8.09 9.69 23.73
CA TRP A 156 7.97 11.16 23.69
C TRP A 156 7.97 11.82 25.06
N GLU A 157 7.33 11.17 26.04
CA GLU A 157 7.21 11.66 27.41
C GLU A 157 8.48 11.40 28.26
N GLY A 158 9.50 10.76 27.68
CA GLY A 158 10.76 10.46 28.37
C GLY A 158 10.57 9.53 29.57
N LYS A 159 9.59 8.62 29.52
CA LYS A 159 9.23 7.71 30.64
C LYS A 159 10.19 6.53 30.75
N THR A 160 11.48 6.79 30.92
CA THR A 160 12.56 5.77 30.91
C THR A 160 12.41 4.70 31.98
N ASP A 161 11.71 5.01 33.08
CA ASP A 161 11.47 4.06 34.17
C ASP A 161 10.28 3.12 33.91
N ASP A 162 9.47 3.37 32.87
CA ASP A 162 8.36 2.48 32.51
C ASP A 162 8.92 1.21 31.83
N PRO A 163 8.56 -0.01 32.27
CA PRO A 163 9.08 -1.25 31.69
C PRO A 163 8.72 -1.48 30.21
N LYS A 164 7.75 -0.72 29.68
CA LYS A 164 7.37 -0.74 28.25
C LYS A 164 8.09 0.34 27.44
N TYR A 165 8.83 1.25 28.08
CA TYR A 165 9.63 2.24 27.38
C TYR A 165 10.63 1.55 26.46
N LYS A 166 10.69 2.02 25.22
CA LYS A 166 11.62 1.54 24.20
C LYS A 166 12.10 2.71 23.38
N LEU A 167 13.39 2.69 23.04
CA LEU A 167 13.93 3.59 22.04
C LEU A 167 13.26 3.30 20.69
N THR A 168 12.89 4.35 19.98
CA THR A 168 12.32 4.28 18.64
C THR A 168 12.79 5.48 17.83
N THR A 169 12.14 5.75 16.70
CA THR A 169 12.35 6.97 15.91
C THR A 169 12.24 8.18 16.82
N ASP A 170 13.07 9.18 16.57
CA ASP A 170 13.10 10.45 17.25
C ASP A 170 13.23 11.53 16.18
N TRP A 171 12.23 12.38 16.02
CA TRP A 171 12.33 13.49 15.07
C TRP A 171 13.08 14.70 15.66
N GLY A 172 13.64 14.56 16.89
CA GLY A 172 14.35 15.61 17.60
C GLY A 172 13.42 16.81 17.85
N ALA A 173 13.86 17.98 17.40
CA ALA A 173 13.08 19.20 17.45
C ALA A 173 11.85 19.20 16.51
N LEU A 174 11.73 18.24 15.60
CA LEU A 174 10.65 18.18 14.61
C LEU A 174 9.55 17.17 14.98
N ASP A 175 8.44 17.20 14.23
CA ASP A 175 7.39 16.18 14.31
C ASP A 175 6.93 15.74 12.91
N ALA A 176 7.30 14.52 12.53
CA ALA A 176 6.81 13.87 11.32
C ALA A 176 6.06 12.55 11.59
N TYR A 177 5.61 12.35 12.83
CA TYR A 177 4.78 11.20 13.17
C TYR A 177 3.40 11.34 12.54
N HIS A 178 2.85 10.24 12.01
CA HIS A 178 1.49 10.26 11.44
C HIS A 178 0.40 10.16 12.50
N ALA A 179 0.24 8.99 13.13
CA ALA A 179 -0.90 8.73 14.01
C ALA A 179 -0.51 7.79 15.17
N PRO A 180 -0.52 8.27 16.43
CA PRO A 180 -0.64 9.69 16.82
C PRO A 180 0.56 10.54 16.32
N SER A 181 0.42 11.86 16.32
CA SER A 181 1.56 12.80 16.21
C SER A 181 1.91 13.39 17.57
N LYS A 182 3.17 13.79 17.79
CA LYS A 182 3.68 14.25 19.09
C LYS A 182 2.97 15.53 19.54
N HIS A 183 2.68 16.43 18.60
CA HIS A 183 1.99 17.70 18.87
C HIS A 183 0.49 17.70 18.49
N GLY A 184 -0.09 16.54 18.17
CA GLY A 184 -1.52 16.38 17.87
C GLY A 184 -1.99 17.03 16.56
N LYS A 185 -1.06 17.52 15.73
CA LYS A 185 -1.34 18.09 14.40
C LYS A 185 -0.82 17.16 13.31
N ASP A 186 -1.62 16.95 12.26
CA ASP A 186 -1.24 16.15 11.09
C ASP A 186 -0.63 17.07 10.01
N ALA A 187 0.68 16.92 9.78
CA ALA A 187 1.45 17.70 8.82
C ALA A 187 1.64 16.98 7.46
N PHE A 188 0.97 15.85 7.22
CA PHE A 188 0.91 15.21 5.90
C PHE A 188 0.00 15.96 4.89
N PRO A 189 -1.22 16.40 5.24
CA PRO A 189 -2.11 17.10 4.32
C PRO A 189 -1.95 18.63 4.31
N SER A 190 -0.97 19.17 5.05
CA SER A 190 -0.83 20.62 5.27
C SER A 190 0.64 21.05 5.32
N ILE A 191 0.89 22.36 5.39
CA ILE A 191 2.23 22.95 5.52
C ILE A 191 2.22 23.88 6.75
N PRO A 192 2.28 23.33 7.97
CA PRO A 192 2.19 24.15 9.17
C PRO A 192 3.45 25.00 9.38
N VAL A 193 3.30 26.07 10.17
CA VAL A 193 4.40 26.84 10.74
C VAL A 193 4.26 26.79 12.25
N ALA A 194 5.25 26.21 12.92
CA ALA A 194 5.28 26.09 14.37
C ALA A 194 6.72 25.87 14.88
N ASN A 195 6.92 25.94 16.19
CA ASN A 195 8.25 25.71 16.78
C ASN A 195 8.78 24.29 16.52
N TRP A 196 7.91 23.32 16.24
CA TRP A 196 8.24 21.92 15.89
C TRP A 196 8.31 21.65 14.38
N THR A 197 8.19 22.67 13.54
CA THR A 197 8.42 22.55 12.08
C THR A 197 9.83 23.00 11.73
N LEU A 198 10.37 22.58 10.58
CA LEU A 198 11.76 22.85 10.21
C LEU A 198 12.01 24.35 9.97
N ASP A 199 11.23 24.95 9.08
CA ASP A 199 11.35 26.34 8.69
C ASP A 199 10.36 27.23 9.47
N PRO A 200 10.74 28.51 9.75
CA PRO A 200 9.89 29.48 10.45
C PRO A 200 8.82 30.13 9.55
N VAL A 201 8.72 29.70 8.29
CA VAL A 201 7.76 30.19 7.28
C VAL A 201 7.03 29.02 6.65
N GLU A 202 5.93 29.27 5.94
CA GLU A 202 5.24 28.22 5.17
C GLU A 202 6.19 27.68 4.09
N SER A 203 6.62 26.43 4.26
CA SER A 203 7.65 25.80 3.43
C SER A 203 7.34 24.32 3.23
N PRO A 204 7.53 23.75 2.03
CA PRO A 204 7.32 22.32 1.81
C PRO A 204 8.19 21.43 2.71
N ARG A 205 9.27 21.96 3.28
CA ARG A 205 10.13 21.23 4.22
C ARG A 205 9.50 21.03 5.59
N ASN A 206 8.42 21.75 5.91
CA ASN A 206 7.62 21.55 7.13
C ASN A 206 6.62 20.39 7.00
N ASN A 207 6.42 19.86 5.79
CA ASN A 207 5.46 18.79 5.56
C ASN A 207 6.06 17.42 5.91
N SER A 208 5.29 16.56 6.57
CA SER A 208 5.78 15.24 7.01
C SER A 208 6.13 14.29 5.86
N TRP A 209 5.57 14.47 4.66
CA TRP A 209 5.98 13.73 3.47
C TRP A 209 7.44 14.01 3.10
N PHE A 210 7.88 15.27 3.19
CA PHE A 210 9.27 15.64 2.93
C PHE A 210 10.21 14.99 3.96
N LEU A 211 9.88 15.13 5.25
CA LEU A 211 10.70 14.57 6.34
C LEU A 211 10.78 13.05 6.29
N ALA A 212 9.68 12.35 6.02
CA ALA A 212 9.68 10.91 5.86
C ALA A 212 10.45 10.44 4.61
N ALA A 213 10.38 11.17 3.49
CA ALA A 213 11.20 10.90 2.31
C ALA A 213 12.70 11.16 2.57
N LEU A 214 13.03 12.19 3.37
CA LEU A 214 14.40 12.45 3.83
C LEU A 214 14.92 11.25 4.65
N GLY A 215 14.11 10.74 5.59
CA GLY A 215 14.43 9.53 6.35
C GLY A 215 14.64 8.30 5.46
N ALA A 216 13.85 8.13 4.40
CA ALA A 216 14.01 7.06 3.42
C ALA A 216 15.32 7.18 2.62
N ARG A 217 15.70 8.39 2.20
CA ARG A 217 17.00 8.66 1.53
C ARG A 217 18.18 8.37 2.44
N ARG A 218 18.05 8.60 3.75
CA ARG A 218 19.04 8.19 4.76
C ARG A 218 19.05 6.67 4.99
N GLY A 219 17.91 6.00 4.82
CA GLY A 219 17.86 4.52 4.75
C GLY A 219 18.64 3.93 3.57
N LEU A 220 18.64 4.61 2.41
CA LEU A 220 19.53 4.24 1.29
C LEU A 220 21.01 4.40 1.67
N THR A 221 21.37 5.50 2.33
CA THR A 221 22.74 5.71 2.83
C THR A 221 23.14 4.66 3.87
N PHE A 222 22.21 4.24 4.74
CA PHE A 222 22.46 3.14 5.67
C PHE A 222 22.83 1.86 4.92
N LEU A 223 22.01 1.44 3.94
CA LEU A 223 22.26 0.25 3.14
C LEU A 223 23.59 0.35 2.39
N GLU A 224 23.84 1.47 1.71
CA GLU A 224 25.06 1.72 0.93
C GLU A 224 26.35 1.57 1.74
N ARG A 225 26.30 1.82 3.06
CA ARG A 225 27.46 1.74 3.95
C ARG A 225 27.59 0.40 4.68
N GLN A 226 26.69 -0.55 4.46
CA GLN A 226 26.82 -1.89 5.07
C GLN A 226 27.80 -2.76 4.27
N PRO A 227 28.73 -3.48 4.92
CA PRO A 227 29.78 -4.25 4.24
C PRO A 227 29.25 -5.40 3.36
N GLU A 228 28.06 -5.91 3.67
CA GLU A 228 27.38 -6.97 2.92
C GLU A 228 26.63 -6.44 1.68
N VAL A 229 26.47 -5.13 1.53
CA VAL A 229 25.62 -4.52 0.49
C VAL A 229 26.44 -3.94 -0.65
N ASP A 230 25.98 -4.17 -1.87
CA ASP A 230 26.39 -3.43 -3.05
C ASP A 230 25.54 -2.16 -3.19
N GLY A 231 26.09 -1.03 -2.76
CA GLY A 231 25.43 0.29 -2.80
C GLY A 231 25.03 0.78 -4.19
N THR A 232 25.51 0.13 -5.27
CA THR A 232 25.11 0.47 -6.64
C THR A 232 23.78 -0.16 -7.05
N ARG A 233 23.25 -1.12 -6.26
CA ARG A 233 22.03 -1.89 -6.56
C ARG A 233 20.98 -1.75 -5.46
N LEU A 234 20.42 -0.54 -5.35
CA LEU A 234 19.40 -0.22 -4.35
C LEU A 234 18.00 -0.08 -4.96
N GLY A 235 16.99 -0.64 -4.29
CA GLY A 235 15.58 -0.50 -4.63
C GLY A 235 14.74 0.08 -3.50
N VAL A 236 13.57 0.62 -3.83
CA VAL A 236 12.62 1.16 -2.86
C VAL A 236 11.21 0.66 -3.17
N TYR A 237 10.49 0.20 -2.15
CA TYR A 237 9.09 -0.17 -2.27
C TYR A 237 8.31 0.14 -1.00
N GLY A 238 6.99 0.22 -1.16
CA GLY A 238 6.13 0.54 -0.04
C GLY A 238 4.66 0.53 -0.43
N HIS A 239 3.81 0.52 0.59
CA HIS A 239 2.37 0.38 0.43
C HIS A 239 1.63 1.60 1.00
N SER A 240 0.57 2.06 0.32
CA SER A 240 -0.28 3.16 0.76
C SER A 240 0.52 4.46 0.89
N MET A 241 0.60 5.06 2.09
CA MET A 241 1.53 6.16 2.38
C MET A 241 2.98 5.81 2.01
N GLY A 242 3.40 4.55 2.24
CA GLY A 242 4.71 4.05 1.81
C GLY A 242 4.87 3.95 0.29
N GLY A 243 3.77 3.75 -0.46
CA GLY A 243 3.76 3.82 -1.92
C GLY A 243 4.01 5.24 -2.42
N LYS A 244 3.38 6.23 -1.78
CA LYS A 244 3.70 7.65 -2.02
C LYS A 244 5.16 7.97 -1.70
N LEU A 245 5.65 7.55 -0.53
CA LEU A 245 7.06 7.77 -0.15
C LEU A 245 8.05 7.05 -1.08
N THR A 246 7.66 5.92 -1.67
CA THR A 246 8.45 5.24 -2.70
C THR A 246 8.63 6.12 -3.94
N VAL A 247 7.54 6.72 -4.43
CA VAL A 247 7.57 7.67 -5.56
C VAL A 247 8.39 8.91 -5.22
N MET A 248 8.22 9.46 -4.01
CA MET A 248 8.99 10.63 -3.56
C MET A 248 10.49 10.33 -3.46
N THR A 249 10.85 9.17 -2.91
CA THR A 249 12.25 8.75 -2.76
C THR A 249 12.89 8.50 -4.13
N ALA A 250 12.22 7.73 -5.00
CA ALA A 250 12.70 7.45 -6.35
C ALA A 250 12.81 8.72 -7.23
N GLY A 251 11.91 9.68 -7.05
CA GLY A 251 11.96 10.96 -7.75
C GLY A 251 13.00 11.96 -7.22
N SER A 252 13.62 11.70 -6.06
CA SER A 252 14.58 12.62 -5.42
C SER A 252 15.97 12.03 -5.20
N ASP A 253 16.19 10.74 -5.45
CA ASP A 253 17.48 10.07 -5.20
C ASP A 253 17.88 9.13 -6.35
N LYS A 254 18.97 9.45 -7.05
CA LYS A 254 19.45 8.70 -8.23
C LYS A 254 20.08 7.34 -7.89
N ARG A 255 20.32 7.05 -6.61
CA ARG A 255 20.81 5.73 -6.17
C ARG A 255 19.74 4.64 -6.33
N VAL A 256 18.46 5.01 -6.34
CA VAL A 256 17.36 4.08 -6.59
C VAL A 256 17.43 3.55 -8.04
N LYS A 257 17.65 2.23 -8.17
CA LYS A 257 17.75 1.53 -9.47
C LYS A 257 16.47 0.80 -9.85
N ALA A 258 15.54 0.62 -8.93
CA ALA A 258 14.19 0.14 -9.21
C ALA A 258 13.23 0.60 -8.10
N ALA A 259 11.97 0.85 -8.47
CA ALA A 259 10.92 1.22 -7.54
C ALA A 259 9.65 0.39 -7.74
N ALA A 260 8.93 0.09 -6.65
CA ALA A 260 7.65 -0.60 -6.72
C ALA A 260 6.64 -0.01 -5.72
N PRO A 261 5.99 1.12 -6.05
CA PRO A 261 4.93 1.68 -5.21
C PRO A 261 3.64 0.83 -5.32
N SER A 262 3.00 0.59 -4.17
CA SER A 262 1.69 -0.06 -4.12
C SER A 262 0.64 0.82 -3.47
N CYS A 263 -0.56 0.87 -4.06
CA CYS A 263 -1.73 1.57 -3.54
C CYS A 263 -1.45 3.03 -3.16
N GLY A 264 -0.58 3.73 -3.88
CA GLY A 264 -0.17 5.09 -3.54
C GLY A 264 0.84 5.69 -4.54
N GLY A 265 1.11 6.98 -4.39
CA GLY A 265 2.08 7.70 -5.22
C GLY A 265 1.59 8.12 -6.60
N ILE A 266 0.28 8.09 -6.84
CA ILE A 266 -0.32 8.48 -8.13
C ILE A 266 -1.53 9.41 -8.04
N SER A 267 -2.10 9.66 -6.86
CA SER A 267 -3.45 10.24 -6.70
C SER A 267 -3.54 11.45 -5.77
N ASP A 268 -2.47 11.80 -5.05
CA ASP A 268 -2.36 13.09 -4.36
C ASP A 268 -2.10 14.19 -5.39
N ARG A 269 -3.20 14.70 -5.96
CA ARG A 269 -3.23 15.67 -7.06
C ARG A 269 -4.12 16.88 -6.76
N TYR A 270 -4.77 16.90 -5.60
CA TYR A 270 -5.75 17.91 -5.22
C TYR A 270 -5.47 18.38 -3.80
N SER A 271 -5.25 19.69 -3.64
CA SER A 271 -5.04 20.32 -2.36
C SER A 271 -5.45 21.77 -2.44
N LYS A 272 -5.93 22.33 -1.33
CA LYS A 272 -6.16 23.78 -1.20
C LYS A 272 -4.86 24.57 -1.04
N TYR A 273 -3.73 23.89 -0.85
CA TYR A 273 -2.41 24.49 -0.69
C TYR A 273 -1.63 24.38 -2.01
N PRO A 274 -1.49 25.46 -2.81
CA PRO A 274 -0.78 25.40 -4.10
C PRO A 274 0.68 24.95 -3.94
N LEU A 275 1.32 25.34 -2.85
CA LEU A 275 2.69 24.96 -2.52
C LEU A 275 2.83 23.44 -2.35
N HIS A 276 1.86 22.77 -1.71
CA HIS A 276 1.81 21.31 -1.59
C HIS A 276 1.80 20.65 -2.97
N LEU A 277 0.94 21.15 -3.87
CA LEU A 277 0.82 20.62 -5.23
C LEU A 277 2.11 20.78 -6.05
N ALA A 278 2.81 21.90 -5.88
CA ALA A 278 4.04 22.18 -6.61
C ALA A 278 5.27 21.39 -6.12
N THR A 279 5.22 20.82 -4.91
CA THR A 279 6.41 20.31 -4.21
C THR A 279 6.30 18.88 -3.70
N VAL A 280 5.31 18.55 -2.84
CA VAL A 280 5.23 17.29 -2.07
C VAL A 280 4.06 16.39 -2.46
N SER A 281 3.20 16.84 -3.37
CA SER A 281 2.20 15.99 -4.01
C SER A 281 2.85 14.96 -4.94
N ASP A 282 2.07 14.04 -5.51
CA ASP A 282 2.63 12.95 -6.34
C ASP A 282 3.26 13.42 -7.67
N PRO A 283 2.64 14.34 -8.45
CA PRO A 283 3.14 14.71 -9.78
C PRO A 283 4.56 15.32 -9.82
N PRO A 284 4.97 16.22 -8.90
CA PRO A 284 6.34 16.72 -8.87
C PRO A 284 7.39 15.61 -8.84
N SER A 285 7.22 14.60 -7.98
CA SER A 285 8.15 13.47 -7.86
C SER A 285 8.05 12.51 -9.04
N LEU A 286 6.83 12.16 -9.49
CA LEU A 286 6.64 11.32 -10.70
C LEU A 286 7.43 11.86 -11.90
N LYS A 287 7.37 13.18 -12.14
CA LYS A 287 8.08 13.86 -13.24
C LYS A 287 9.61 13.78 -13.17
N LYS A 288 10.18 13.29 -12.07
CA LYS A 288 11.62 13.11 -11.90
C LYS A 288 12.07 11.64 -11.95
N ILE A 289 11.13 10.68 -11.95
CA ILE A 289 11.47 9.25 -11.95
C ILE A 289 12.14 8.84 -13.26
N THR A 290 13.39 8.42 -13.16
CA THR A 290 14.19 7.86 -14.27
C THR A 290 14.51 6.37 -14.09
N CYS A 291 14.37 5.82 -12.88
CA CYS A 291 14.59 4.40 -12.66
C CYS A 291 13.39 3.56 -13.15
N PRO A 292 13.59 2.28 -13.50
CA PRO A 292 12.52 1.32 -13.70
C PRO A 292 11.49 1.32 -12.56
N ILE A 293 10.19 1.34 -12.88
CA ILE A 293 9.10 1.38 -11.89
C ILE A 293 7.92 0.44 -12.21
N LEU A 294 7.45 -0.32 -11.21
CA LEU A 294 6.24 -1.15 -11.33
C LEU A 294 5.16 -0.67 -10.35
N PHE A 295 4.00 -0.25 -10.86
CA PHE A 295 2.86 0.17 -10.02
C PHE A 295 1.94 -1.01 -9.70
N LEU A 296 1.66 -1.21 -8.42
CA LEU A 296 0.63 -2.15 -7.94
C LEU A 296 -0.61 -1.33 -7.55
N SER A 297 -1.63 -1.36 -8.42
CA SER A 297 -2.80 -0.48 -8.34
C SER A 297 -4.09 -1.28 -8.52
N PRO A 298 -4.62 -1.91 -7.46
CA PRO A 298 -5.92 -2.58 -7.49
C PRO A 298 -7.01 -1.68 -8.09
N SER A 299 -7.94 -2.25 -8.85
CA SER A 299 -8.87 -1.45 -9.66
C SER A 299 -9.90 -0.64 -8.86
N ASN A 300 -10.14 -1.03 -7.59
CA ASN A 300 -11.02 -0.32 -6.67
C ASN A 300 -10.25 0.39 -5.55
N ASP A 301 -8.93 0.54 -5.65
CA ASP A 301 -8.16 1.22 -4.61
C ASP A 301 -8.57 2.70 -4.48
N PHE A 302 -8.94 3.08 -3.25
CA PHE A 302 -9.32 4.44 -2.92
C PHE A 302 -8.14 5.42 -2.85
N HIS A 303 -6.92 4.90 -2.64
CA HIS A 303 -5.75 5.73 -2.34
C HIS A 303 -4.83 5.92 -3.55
N GLY A 304 -4.45 4.85 -4.26
CA GLY A 304 -3.76 4.85 -5.54
C GLY A 304 -4.70 4.48 -6.67
N ARG A 305 -5.52 5.44 -7.10
CA ARG A 305 -6.67 5.18 -7.97
C ARG A 305 -6.24 4.83 -9.40
N ILE A 306 -6.87 3.79 -9.96
CA ILE A 306 -6.59 3.31 -11.33
C ILE A 306 -6.80 4.40 -12.42
N ASN A 307 -7.73 5.33 -12.22
CA ASN A 307 -7.98 6.43 -13.17
C ASN A 307 -6.85 7.46 -13.22
N ASP A 308 -6.01 7.55 -12.19
CA ASP A 308 -4.83 8.41 -12.21
C ASP A 308 -3.61 7.71 -12.82
N LEU A 309 -3.64 6.38 -12.94
CA LEU A 309 -2.51 5.56 -13.38
C LEU A 309 -2.07 5.88 -14.81
N GLN A 310 -3.03 6.01 -15.75
CA GLN A 310 -2.74 6.38 -17.15
C GLN A 310 -2.03 7.73 -17.25
N ARG A 311 -2.38 8.69 -16.38
CA ARG A 311 -1.73 9.99 -16.34
C ARG A 311 -0.33 9.87 -15.73
N SER A 312 -0.19 9.14 -14.63
CA SER A 312 1.09 8.92 -13.96
C SER A 312 2.15 8.27 -14.87
N THR A 313 1.79 7.27 -15.67
CA THR A 313 2.74 6.62 -16.59
C THR A 313 3.18 7.52 -17.76
N LYS A 314 2.43 8.58 -18.07
CA LYS A 314 2.83 9.62 -19.03
C LYS A 314 3.70 10.72 -18.40
N GLU A 315 3.64 10.86 -17.07
CA GLU A 315 4.37 11.91 -16.34
C GLU A 315 5.80 11.47 -15.97
N ILE A 316 6.05 10.17 -15.78
CA ILE A 316 7.40 9.62 -15.51
C ILE A 316 8.32 9.74 -16.73
N LYS A 317 9.65 9.76 -16.50
CA LYS A 317 10.66 9.85 -17.58
C LYS A 317 11.14 8.50 -18.08
N THR A 318 11.11 7.48 -17.22
CA THR A 318 11.47 6.12 -17.63
C THR A 318 10.47 5.58 -18.64
N LYS A 319 10.97 4.84 -19.64
CA LYS A 319 10.14 4.04 -20.53
C LYS A 319 9.93 2.62 -19.98
N ASP A 320 10.76 2.21 -19.02
CA ASP A 320 10.66 0.91 -18.41
C ASP A 320 9.77 0.99 -17.18
N TRP A 321 8.50 0.71 -17.42
CA TRP A 321 7.50 0.63 -16.38
C TRP A 321 6.54 -0.51 -16.65
N ARG A 322 5.92 -1.04 -15.59
CA ARG A 322 4.85 -2.03 -15.65
C ARG A 322 3.74 -1.65 -14.68
N VAL A 323 2.58 -2.26 -14.85
CA VAL A 323 1.45 -2.09 -13.95
C VAL A 323 0.78 -3.42 -13.69
N THR A 324 0.19 -3.57 -12.50
CA THR A 324 -0.65 -4.71 -12.17
C THR A 324 -1.86 -4.24 -11.37
N CYS A 325 -3.04 -4.68 -11.77
CA CYS A 325 -4.33 -4.23 -11.29
C CYS A 325 -5.24 -5.45 -11.09
N SER A 326 -5.50 -5.83 -9.84
CA SER A 326 -6.51 -6.86 -9.59
C SER A 326 -7.92 -6.28 -9.70
N PRO A 327 -8.88 -7.04 -10.28
CA PRO A 327 -10.26 -6.60 -10.37
C PRO A 327 -10.92 -6.62 -8.99
N HIS A 328 -11.78 -5.64 -8.74
CA HIS A 328 -12.60 -5.49 -7.53
C HIS A 328 -11.87 -5.21 -6.22
N HIS A 329 -10.57 -5.48 -6.12
CA HIS A 329 -9.86 -5.31 -4.87
C HIS A 329 -9.62 -3.83 -4.57
N ASN A 330 -9.63 -3.52 -3.28
CA ASN A 330 -9.44 -2.21 -2.72
C ASN A 330 -8.31 -2.24 -1.68
N HIS A 331 -7.28 -1.43 -1.90
CA HIS A 331 -6.19 -1.15 -0.97
C HIS A 331 -5.36 -2.36 -0.50
N GLN A 332 -5.41 -3.45 -1.25
CA GLN A 332 -4.57 -4.64 -1.16
C GLN A 332 -4.88 -5.50 -2.40
N ASP A 333 -4.01 -6.43 -2.77
CA ASP A 333 -4.20 -7.38 -3.87
C ASP A 333 -4.17 -8.82 -3.32
N SER A 334 -3.97 -9.79 -4.22
CA SER A 334 -3.75 -11.20 -3.95
C SER A 334 -2.37 -11.63 -4.48
N PRO A 335 -1.83 -12.80 -4.07
CA PRO A 335 -0.45 -13.21 -4.36
C PRO A 335 0.00 -13.04 -5.82
N PRO A 336 -0.83 -13.38 -6.83
CA PRO A 336 -0.40 -13.29 -8.21
C PRO A 336 -0.26 -11.84 -8.74
N TYR A 337 -0.69 -10.83 -7.99
CA TYR A 337 -0.49 -9.42 -8.30
C TYR A 337 0.63 -8.82 -7.42
N GLU A 338 0.69 -9.21 -6.15
CA GLU A 338 1.70 -8.77 -5.17
C GLU A 338 3.13 -9.14 -5.55
N VAL A 339 3.31 -10.33 -6.13
CA VAL A 339 4.63 -10.86 -6.51
C VAL A 339 5.36 -10.00 -7.55
N ALA A 340 4.65 -9.09 -8.22
CA ALA A 340 5.23 -8.19 -9.20
C ALA A 340 6.38 -7.35 -8.61
N THR A 341 6.29 -6.93 -7.34
CA THR A 341 7.38 -6.22 -6.65
C THR A 341 8.67 -7.05 -6.60
N GLN A 342 8.54 -8.30 -6.18
CA GLN A 342 9.65 -9.24 -6.04
C GLN A 342 10.34 -9.50 -7.39
N LEU A 343 9.56 -9.77 -8.43
CA LEU A 343 10.08 -10.04 -9.77
C LEU A 343 10.75 -8.79 -10.37
N TRP A 344 10.21 -7.59 -10.10
CA TRP A 344 10.80 -6.32 -10.57
C TRP A 344 12.20 -6.11 -10.03
N PHE A 345 12.40 -6.40 -8.75
CA PHE A 345 13.73 -6.33 -8.14
C PHE A 345 14.66 -7.44 -8.59
N ASP A 346 14.17 -8.66 -8.80
CA ASP A 346 14.99 -9.75 -9.33
C ASP A 346 15.51 -9.41 -10.74
N GLN A 347 14.71 -8.74 -11.57
CA GLN A 347 15.14 -8.24 -12.87
C GLN A 347 16.21 -7.16 -12.74
N HIS A 348 15.90 -6.07 -12.02
CA HIS A 348 16.74 -4.86 -12.09
C HIS A 348 17.93 -4.84 -11.14
N LEU A 349 17.88 -5.61 -10.05
CA LEU A 349 18.93 -5.61 -9.02
C LEU A 349 19.73 -6.92 -9.00
N LYS A 350 19.23 -7.98 -9.64
CA LYS A 350 19.94 -9.27 -9.73
C LYS A 350 20.12 -9.78 -11.16
N SER A 351 19.37 -9.26 -12.14
CA SER A 351 19.35 -9.76 -13.52
C SER A 351 19.01 -11.25 -13.61
N THR A 352 18.17 -11.75 -12.69
CA THR A 352 17.78 -13.17 -12.60
C THR A 352 16.36 -13.45 -13.13
N PHE A 353 15.64 -12.42 -13.56
CA PHE A 353 14.30 -12.53 -14.12
C PHE A 353 14.10 -11.48 -15.22
N GLU A 354 13.18 -11.75 -16.13
CA GLU A 354 12.78 -10.81 -17.18
C GLU A 354 11.25 -10.74 -17.22
N ILE A 355 10.69 -9.55 -17.04
CA ILE A 355 9.27 -9.29 -16.99
C ILE A 355 8.81 -8.87 -18.39
N PRO A 356 7.83 -9.59 -18.97
CA PRO A 356 7.25 -9.26 -20.27
C PRO A 356 6.80 -7.79 -20.34
N ALA A 357 6.75 -7.21 -21.53
CA ALA A 357 6.24 -5.87 -21.76
C ALA A 357 4.79 -5.70 -21.26
N THR A 358 4.43 -4.46 -20.89
CA THR A 358 3.04 -4.12 -20.54
C THR A 358 2.12 -4.48 -21.71
N PRO A 359 1.03 -5.24 -21.48
CA PRO A 359 0.06 -5.56 -22.54
C PRO A 359 -0.53 -4.29 -23.16
N ASP A 360 -0.58 -4.22 -24.49
CA ASP A 360 -1.26 -3.13 -25.20
C ASP A 360 -2.72 -3.50 -25.44
N LEU A 361 -3.63 -2.58 -25.10
CA LEU A 361 -5.06 -2.73 -25.30
C LEU A 361 -5.56 -1.61 -26.19
N GLN A 362 -6.31 -1.96 -27.23
CA GLN A 362 -7.04 -1.01 -28.07
C GLN A 362 -8.54 -1.22 -27.89
N LEU A 363 -9.31 -0.12 -27.86
CA LEU A 363 -10.77 -0.14 -27.76
C LEU A 363 -11.36 0.39 -29.07
N GLY A 364 -12.11 -0.45 -29.76
CA GLY A 364 -12.82 -0.12 -30.99
C GLY A 364 -14.32 0.09 -30.76
N LEU A 365 -14.85 1.22 -31.25
CA LEU A 365 -16.26 1.57 -31.24
C LEU A 365 -16.77 1.65 -32.69
N SER A 366 -17.19 0.51 -33.26
CA SER A 366 -17.79 0.50 -34.60
C SER A 366 -19.26 0.89 -34.54
N LYS A 367 -19.71 1.68 -35.51
CA LYS A 367 -21.08 2.18 -35.60
C LYS A 367 -22.12 1.06 -35.46
N GLY A 368 -23.08 1.21 -34.55
CA GLY A 368 -24.19 0.25 -34.36
C GLY A 368 -23.80 -1.10 -33.78
N LYS A 369 -22.54 -1.29 -33.35
CA LYS A 369 -22.02 -2.56 -32.85
C LYS A 369 -21.62 -2.44 -31.38
N ALA A 370 -21.40 -3.59 -30.75
CA ALA A 370 -20.87 -3.60 -29.40
C ALA A 370 -19.37 -3.24 -29.42
N PRO A 371 -18.83 -2.62 -28.35
CA PRO A 371 -17.41 -2.34 -28.25
C PRO A 371 -16.58 -3.62 -28.33
N VAL A 372 -15.43 -3.56 -29.00
CA VAL A 372 -14.48 -4.67 -29.09
C VAL A 372 -13.13 -4.18 -28.63
N VAL A 373 -12.49 -4.95 -27.76
CA VAL A 373 -11.09 -4.73 -27.41
C VAL A 373 -10.20 -5.73 -28.13
N THR A 374 -9.01 -5.28 -28.54
CA THR A 374 -7.93 -6.14 -29.03
C THR A 374 -6.71 -5.99 -28.13
N ILE A 375 -6.08 -7.10 -27.81
CA ILE A 375 -4.95 -7.18 -26.88
C ILE A 375 -3.73 -7.71 -27.62
N ALA A 376 -2.61 -6.99 -27.50
CA ALA A 376 -1.28 -7.49 -27.81
C ALA A 376 -0.56 -7.75 -26.48
N ALA A 377 -0.19 -9.01 -26.24
CA ALA A 377 0.53 -9.42 -25.06
C ALA A 377 1.92 -9.93 -25.48
N ASP A 378 2.93 -9.58 -24.70
CA ASP A 378 4.28 -10.13 -24.84
C ASP A 378 4.25 -11.61 -24.38
N ASP A 379 4.65 -12.51 -25.28
CA ASP A 379 4.65 -13.97 -25.11
C ASP A 379 6.05 -14.55 -24.85
N SER A 380 7.03 -13.70 -24.49
CA SER A 380 8.36 -14.10 -24.01
C SER A 380 8.31 -15.01 -22.76
N LYS A 381 7.18 -15.03 -22.07
CA LYS A 381 6.86 -16.00 -21.02
C LYS A 381 5.52 -16.67 -21.28
N GLU A 382 5.37 -17.90 -20.78
CA GLU A 382 4.15 -18.68 -20.97
C GLU A 382 2.93 -17.98 -20.36
N ILE A 383 2.02 -17.54 -21.23
CA ILE A 383 0.74 -16.95 -20.87
C ILE A 383 -0.22 -18.07 -20.43
N SER A 384 -0.70 -18.01 -19.19
CA SER A 384 -1.75 -18.90 -18.67
C SER A 384 -3.13 -18.53 -19.20
N TYR A 385 -3.49 -17.24 -19.13
CA TYR A 385 -4.74 -16.71 -19.66
C TYR A 385 -4.68 -15.18 -19.79
N ILE A 386 -5.57 -14.65 -20.63
CA ILE A 386 -5.82 -13.22 -20.76
C ILE A 386 -7.27 -12.98 -20.36
N ASP A 387 -7.48 -12.01 -19.47
CA ASP A 387 -8.80 -11.56 -19.04
C ASP A 387 -8.98 -10.09 -19.44
N VAL A 388 -10.20 -9.71 -19.78
CA VAL A 388 -10.60 -8.31 -19.96
C VAL A 388 -11.62 -7.96 -18.89
N PHE A 389 -11.40 -6.84 -18.22
CA PHE A 389 -12.28 -6.31 -17.18
C PHE A 389 -12.77 -4.92 -17.57
N TYR A 390 -14.07 -4.67 -17.40
CA TYR A 390 -14.67 -3.39 -17.74
C TYR A 390 -15.78 -2.98 -16.78
N THR A 391 -16.03 -1.68 -16.68
CA THR A 391 -17.05 -1.12 -15.79
C THR A 391 -17.75 0.09 -16.41
N GLN A 392 -19.02 0.27 -16.05
CA GLN A 392 -19.78 1.50 -16.31
C GLN A 392 -19.91 2.39 -15.06
N HIS A 393 -19.16 2.08 -13.99
CA HIS A 393 -19.14 2.85 -12.73
C HIS A 393 -18.05 3.91 -12.68
N GLY A 394 -17.39 4.19 -13.82
CA GLY A 394 -16.36 5.21 -13.92
C GLY A 394 -16.91 6.62 -13.67
N GLN A 395 -16.21 7.41 -12.87
CA GLN A 395 -16.58 8.80 -12.61
C GLN A 395 -15.85 9.73 -13.60
N MET A 396 -16.61 10.47 -14.41
CA MET A 396 -16.09 11.41 -15.41
C MET A 396 -16.76 12.78 -15.35
N ASP A 397 -17.42 13.11 -14.24
CA ASP A 397 -18.20 14.33 -14.05
C ASP A 397 -17.35 15.56 -13.63
N GLY A 398 -16.03 15.39 -13.56
CA GLY A 398 -15.09 16.44 -13.13
C GLY A 398 -15.16 16.77 -11.63
N LYS A 399 -16.04 16.11 -10.85
CA LYS A 399 -16.15 16.32 -9.42
C LYS A 399 -15.04 15.60 -8.66
N ARG A 400 -14.94 15.87 -7.37
CA ARG A 400 -14.08 15.11 -6.46
C ARG A 400 -14.48 13.62 -6.52
N ASP A 401 -13.47 12.76 -6.51
CA ASP A 401 -13.65 11.31 -6.47
C ASP A 401 -14.60 10.88 -5.34
N ASP A 402 -15.62 10.12 -5.70
CA ASP A 402 -16.50 9.43 -4.76
C ASP A 402 -15.81 8.14 -4.28
N THR A 403 -15.23 8.21 -3.09
CA THR A 403 -14.54 7.09 -2.45
C THR A 403 -15.46 5.86 -2.27
N ALA A 404 -16.76 6.04 -2.06
CA ALA A 404 -17.68 4.93 -1.90
C ALA A 404 -18.00 4.25 -3.25
N ASN A 405 -18.06 5.01 -4.34
CA ASN A 405 -18.06 4.48 -5.71
C ASN A 405 -16.74 3.73 -6.00
N THR A 406 -15.59 4.38 -5.81
CA THR A 406 -14.27 3.82 -6.12
C THR A 406 -14.03 2.46 -5.48
N LYS A 407 -14.33 2.32 -4.19
CA LYS A 407 -14.15 1.05 -3.45
C LYS A 407 -15.08 -0.07 -3.92
N SER A 408 -16.14 0.24 -4.65
CA SER A 408 -17.23 -0.69 -4.91
C SER A 408 -17.55 -0.89 -6.39
N ARG A 409 -16.70 -0.41 -7.31
CA ARG A 409 -16.95 -0.58 -8.75
C ARG A 409 -17.02 -2.08 -9.08
N PHE A 410 -18.03 -2.44 -9.86
CA PHE A 410 -18.12 -3.78 -10.42
C PHE A 410 -17.36 -3.81 -11.74
N TRP A 411 -16.37 -4.70 -11.82
CA TRP A 411 -15.53 -4.94 -12.98
C TRP A 411 -15.96 -6.24 -13.64
N ARG A 412 -16.88 -6.11 -14.60
CA ARG A 412 -17.40 -7.21 -15.38
C ARG A 412 -16.29 -7.89 -16.17
N HIS A 413 -16.33 -9.21 -16.24
CA HIS A 413 -15.40 -10.00 -17.05
C HIS A 413 -15.92 -10.12 -18.49
N ALA A 414 -15.04 -9.96 -19.47
CA ALA A 414 -15.31 -10.29 -20.86
C ALA A 414 -14.45 -11.49 -21.30
N PRO A 415 -15.05 -12.58 -21.81
CA PRO A 415 -14.30 -13.70 -22.37
C PRO A 415 -13.40 -13.24 -23.53
N VAL A 416 -12.13 -13.64 -23.47
CA VAL A 416 -11.13 -13.35 -24.51
C VAL A 416 -10.96 -14.57 -25.40
N ALA A 417 -10.95 -14.34 -26.71
CA ALA A 417 -10.71 -15.37 -27.73
C ALA A 417 -9.73 -14.86 -28.80
N LYS A 418 -9.06 -15.77 -29.51
CA LYS A 418 -8.27 -15.40 -30.69
C LYS A 418 -9.22 -15.16 -31.87
N HIS A 419 -9.12 -13.99 -32.48
CA HIS A 419 -9.80 -13.65 -33.73
C HIS A 419 -8.77 -13.09 -34.72
N LYS A 420 -8.61 -13.77 -35.87
CA LYS A 420 -7.60 -13.43 -36.90
C LYS A 420 -6.19 -13.24 -36.32
N GLY A 421 -5.78 -14.15 -35.44
CA GLY A 421 -4.46 -14.14 -34.79
C GLY A 421 -4.30 -13.13 -33.65
N LYS A 422 -5.28 -12.27 -33.37
CA LYS A 422 -5.25 -11.30 -32.25
C LYS A 422 -6.18 -11.73 -31.13
N TRP A 423 -5.77 -11.51 -29.88
CA TRP A 423 -6.68 -11.69 -28.74
C TRP A 423 -7.71 -10.56 -28.74
N ALA A 424 -8.99 -10.92 -28.60
CA ALA A 424 -10.07 -9.95 -28.61
C ALA A 424 -11.19 -10.34 -27.65
N ALA A 425 -11.91 -9.34 -27.16
CA ALA A 425 -13.12 -9.53 -26.37
C ALA A 425 -14.20 -8.52 -26.79
N ARG A 426 -15.44 -8.99 -26.85
CA ARG A 426 -16.62 -8.14 -27.11
C ARG A 426 -17.23 -7.74 -25.76
N LEU A 427 -17.55 -6.46 -25.61
CA LEU A 427 -18.08 -5.92 -24.36
C LEU A 427 -19.59 -5.72 -24.49
N SER A 428 -20.35 -6.14 -23.48
CA SER A 428 -21.81 -5.95 -23.44
C SER A 428 -22.14 -4.83 -22.48
N LEU A 429 -22.87 -3.81 -22.95
CA LEU A 429 -23.21 -2.64 -22.14
C LEU A 429 -24.68 -2.67 -21.73
N PHE A 430 -24.97 -2.06 -20.59
CA PHE A 430 -26.32 -1.83 -20.07
C PHE A 430 -26.87 -0.46 -20.49
N SER A 431 -25.99 0.52 -20.72
CA SER A 431 -26.40 1.87 -21.13
C SER A 431 -25.31 2.56 -21.96
N THR A 432 -25.69 3.53 -22.79
CA THR A 432 -24.75 4.50 -23.40
C THR A 432 -24.66 5.80 -22.60
N ASN A 433 -25.45 5.96 -21.53
CA ASN A 433 -25.46 7.15 -20.68
C ASN A 433 -24.42 7.11 -19.55
N LYS A 434 -23.57 6.09 -19.56
CA LYS A 434 -22.45 5.92 -18.62
C LYS A 434 -21.17 5.65 -19.40
N PRO A 435 -20.02 6.14 -18.91
CA PRO A 435 -18.76 5.88 -19.58
C PRO A 435 -18.41 4.40 -19.53
N LEU A 436 -17.51 3.98 -20.42
CA LEU A 436 -16.96 2.63 -20.43
C LEU A 436 -15.47 2.70 -20.09
N TRP A 437 -15.07 2.06 -19.00
CA TRP A 437 -13.67 1.90 -18.60
C TRP A 437 -13.28 0.43 -18.79
N VAL A 438 -12.14 0.17 -19.42
CA VAL A 438 -11.70 -1.21 -19.74
C VAL A 438 -10.19 -1.37 -19.64
N TYR A 439 -9.73 -2.48 -19.09
CA TYR A 439 -8.32 -2.90 -19.12
C TYR A 439 -8.20 -4.42 -19.28
N ALA A 440 -7.02 -4.89 -19.67
CA ALA A 440 -6.69 -6.31 -19.75
C ALA A 440 -5.73 -6.73 -18.64
N ASN A 441 -5.86 -7.97 -18.20
CA ASN A 441 -4.93 -8.68 -17.33
C ASN A 441 -4.35 -9.85 -18.09
N VAL A 442 -3.02 -9.95 -18.14
CA VAL A 442 -2.30 -11.10 -18.71
C VAL A 442 -1.62 -11.84 -17.57
N ARG A 443 -2.02 -13.10 -17.39
CA ARG A 443 -1.49 -14.00 -16.37
C ARG A 443 -0.38 -14.83 -16.98
N TYR A 444 0.80 -14.79 -16.37
CA TYR A 444 1.97 -15.57 -16.76
C TYR A 444 2.28 -16.65 -15.74
N LYS A 445 2.77 -17.80 -16.19
CA LYS A 445 3.29 -18.83 -15.29
C LYS A 445 4.61 -18.40 -14.66
N LEU A 446 4.86 -18.88 -13.44
CA LEU A 446 6.18 -18.86 -12.84
C LEU A 446 6.75 -20.27 -12.88
N ASP A 447 8.00 -20.41 -13.35
CA ASP A 447 8.70 -21.71 -13.39
C ASP A 447 8.88 -22.29 -11.99
N LYS A 448 9.04 -21.41 -10.99
CA LYS A 448 9.12 -21.76 -9.57
C LYS A 448 8.24 -20.80 -8.76
N PRO A 449 7.56 -21.30 -7.71
CA PRO A 449 6.79 -20.42 -6.83
C PRO A 449 7.69 -19.38 -6.18
N VAL A 450 7.14 -18.19 -5.98
CA VAL A 450 7.86 -17.06 -5.40
C VAL A 450 7.13 -16.61 -4.13
N SER A 451 7.87 -16.53 -3.03
CA SER A 451 7.31 -16.13 -1.73
C SER A 451 7.83 -14.77 -1.29
N GLY A 452 7.07 -14.11 -0.42
CA GLY A 452 7.39 -12.80 0.12
C GLY A 452 6.54 -12.43 1.33
N ALA A 453 6.81 -11.26 1.89
CA ALA A 453 5.89 -10.59 2.83
C ALA A 453 5.00 -9.64 2.02
N GLY A 454 3.71 -9.93 2.00
CA GLY A 454 2.70 -9.21 1.24
C GLY A 454 2.13 -8.01 2.00
N TYR A 455 0.90 -7.64 1.65
CA TYR A 455 0.18 -6.59 2.40
C TYR A 455 0.08 -6.93 3.88
N TYR A 456 0.26 -5.91 4.73
CA TYR A 456 0.26 -6.04 6.18
C TYR A 456 1.25 -7.11 6.70
N TYR A 457 2.28 -7.42 5.91
CA TYR A 457 3.35 -8.37 6.21
C TYR A 457 2.89 -9.82 6.40
N GLY A 458 1.72 -10.16 5.85
CA GLY A 458 1.29 -11.56 5.75
C GLY A 458 2.22 -12.33 4.80
N PRO A 459 2.71 -13.52 5.16
CA PRO A 459 3.46 -14.36 4.22
C PRO A 459 2.54 -14.83 3.09
N TYR A 460 3.07 -14.90 1.89
CA TYR A 460 2.36 -15.47 0.75
C TYR A 460 3.31 -16.22 -0.19
N THR A 461 2.73 -17.07 -1.03
CA THR A 461 3.41 -17.72 -2.16
C THR A 461 2.58 -17.52 -3.43
N ALA A 462 3.23 -17.11 -4.51
CA ALA A 462 2.64 -16.95 -5.83
C ALA A 462 3.19 -17.98 -6.80
N HIS A 463 2.30 -18.62 -7.56
CA HIS A 463 2.64 -19.61 -8.60
C HIS A 463 2.54 -19.03 -10.02
N SER A 464 2.15 -17.76 -10.12
CA SER A 464 1.96 -17.02 -11.36
C SER A 464 2.05 -15.53 -11.05
N PHE A 465 2.21 -14.68 -12.07
CA PHE A 465 2.23 -13.23 -11.92
C PHE A 465 1.37 -12.54 -12.98
N ASN A 466 0.94 -11.31 -12.70
CA ASN A 466 0.03 -10.54 -13.56
C ASN A 466 0.70 -9.27 -14.06
N LEU A 467 0.49 -8.96 -15.33
CA LEU A 467 0.66 -7.62 -15.87
C LEU A 467 -0.68 -7.11 -16.42
N SER A 468 -0.94 -5.83 -16.23
CA SER A 468 -2.16 -5.18 -16.70
C SER A 468 -1.86 -4.21 -17.83
N SER A 469 -2.80 -4.06 -18.76
CA SER A 469 -2.74 -2.94 -19.71
C SER A 469 -3.04 -1.63 -19.00
N ILE A 470 -2.66 -0.52 -19.61
CA ILE A 470 -3.24 0.78 -19.24
C ILE A 470 -4.71 0.78 -19.62
N MET A 471 -5.55 1.31 -18.73
CA MET A 471 -6.98 1.44 -18.94
C MET A 471 -7.29 2.33 -20.15
N LYS A 472 -8.27 1.92 -20.97
CA LYS A 472 -8.91 2.76 -21.98
C LYS A 472 -10.28 3.19 -21.50
N VAL A 473 -10.68 4.37 -21.93
CA VAL A 473 -11.92 5.02 -21.55
C VAL A 473 -12.65 5.44 -22.82
N ALA A 474 -13.95 5.15 -22.88
CA ALA A 474 -14.88 5.79 -23.81
C ALA A 474 -15.87 6.64 -23.00
N SER A 475 -16.01 7.91 -23.38
CA SER A 475 -16.97 8.83 -22.76
C SER A 475 -18.40 8.52 -23.21
N VAL A 476 -19.38 9.12 -22.53
CA VAL A 476 -20.81 9.03 -22.89
C VAL A 476 -21.01 9.52 -24.33
N GLU A 477 -20.40 10.65 -24.67
CA GLU A 477 -20.49 11.27 -26.00
C GLU A 477 -19.93 10.34 -27.08
N GLN A 478 -18.80 9.69 -26.82
CA GLN A 478 -18.19 8.73 -27.77
C GLN A 478 -19.07 7.49 -27.97
N LEU A 479 -19.67 6.96 -26.90
CA LEU A 479 -20.55 5.80 -26.97
C LEU A 479 -21.84 6.11 -27.73
N GLN A 480 -22.44 7.28 -27.48
CA GLN A 480 -23.64 7.75 -28.16
C GLN A 480 -23.37 8.08 -29.64
N ALA A 481 -22.27 8.77 -29.96
CA ALA A 481 -21.88 9.09 -31.33
C ALA A 481 -21.61 7.84 -32.18
N ALA A 482 -21.09 6.78 -31.56
CA ALA A 482 -20.89 5.49 -32.21
C ALA A 482 -22.18 4.64 -32.33
N GLU A 483 -23.34 5.13 -31.84
CA GLU A 483 -24.59 4.36 -31.77
C GLU A 483 -24.34 2.98 -31.13
N THR A 484 -23.57 2.95 -30.04
CA THR A 484 -23.06 1.70 -29.45
C THR A 484 -24.21 0.79 -29.03
N LEU A 485 -24.12 -0.49 -29.40
CA LEU A 485 -25.15 -1.48 -29.06
C LEU A 485 -25.24 -1.70 -27.54
N VAL A 486 -26.43 -1.50 -26.98
CA VAL A 486 -26.82 -1.91 -25.62
C VAL A 486 -27.43 -3.30 -25.68
N SER A 487 -26.80 -4.28 -25.04
CA SER A 487 -27.22 -5.68 -25.10
C SER A 487 -27.57 -6.29 -23.75
N LEU A 488 -27.13 -5.69 -22.64
CA LEU A 488 -27.53 -6.14 -21.30
C LEU A 488 -28.92 -5.62 -20.97
N LYS A 489 -29.69 -6.44 -20.24
CA LYS A 489 -31.03 -6.11 -19.75
C LYS A 489 -31.09 -6.37 -18.25
N ALA A 490 -32.00 -5.67 -17.57
CA ALA A 490 -32.29 -5.93 -16.17
C ALA A 490 -32.70 -7.40 -15.99
N THR A 491 -32.23 -8.04 -14.93
CA THR A 491 -32.51 -9.44 -14.64
C THR A 491 -32.57 -9.67 -13.14
N THR A 492 -33.40 -10.61 -12.73
CA THR A 492 -33.44 -11.06 -11.34
C THR A 492 -32.32 -12.05 -11.03
N LEU A 493 -31.79 -12.77 -12.02
CA LEU A 493 -30.66 -13.70 -11.84
C LEU A 493 -29.34 -12.92 -11.70
N ILE A 494 -28.75 -12.97 -10.51
CA ILE A 494 -27.49 -12.30 -10.18
C ILE A 494 -26.29 -13.20 -10.50
N GLU A 495 -26.35 -14.47 -10.09
CA GLU A 495 -25.29 -15.45 -10.28
C GLU A 495 -25.83 -16.88 -10.30
N ASP A 496 -25.49 -17.67 -11.32
CA ASP A 496 -25.84 -19.09 -11.40
C ASP A 496 -24.73 -20.02 -10.85
N PHE A 497 -23.54 -19.46 -10.62
CA PHE A 497 -22.32 -20.15 -10.18
C PHE A 497 -21.80 -21.21 -11.16
N GLN A 498 -22.09 -21.05 -12.44
CA GLN A 498 -21.58 -21.89 -13.52
C GLN A 498 -20.45 -21.19 -14.28
N GLY A 499 -19.67 -21.96 -15.04
CA GLY A 499 -18.60 -21.42 -15.88
C GLY A 499 -17.51 -20.68 -15.10
N LYS A 500 -17.25 -19.42 -15.48
CA LYS A 500 -16.13 -18.60 -14.97
C LYS A 500 -16.58 -17.50 -14.01
N TRP A 501 -17.66 -17.73 -13.25
CA TRP A 501 -18.22 -16.76 -12.30
C TRP A 501 -17.17 -16.18 -11.35
N GLN A 502 -16.16 -16.95 -10.95
CA GLN A 502 -15.09 -16.52 -10.03
C GLN A 502 -14.30 -15.30 -10.56
N LYS A 503 -14.34 -14.98 -11.85
CA LYS A 503 -13.72 -13.78 -12.41
C LYS A 503 -14.42 -12.49 -11.97
N GLU A 504 -15.69 -12.57 -11.57
CA GLU A 504 -16.54 -11.46 -11.14
C GLU A 504 -16.74 -11.42 -9.60
N TRP A 505 -16.01 -12.28 -8.90
CA TRP A 505 -15.98 -12.39 -7.44
C TRP A 505 -14.54 -12.29 -6.95
N PHE A 506 -14.35 -11.98 -5.68
CA PHE A 506 -13.01 -11.80 -5.10
C PHE A 506 -12.96 -12.19 -3.62
N SER A 507 -11.74 -12.45 -3.16
CA SER A 507 -11.43 -12.72 -1.75
C SER A 507 -10.05 -12.16 -1.41
N TYR A 508 -9.90 -11.69 -0.18
CA TYR A 508 -8.61 -11.29 0.39
C TYR A 508 -7.94 -12.41 1.21
N LYS A 509 -8.62 -13.56 1.30
CA LYS A 509 -8.17 -14.76 2.02
C LYS A 509 -8.41 -15.97 1.12
N PRO A 510 -7.62 -16.14 0.05
CA PRO A 510 -7.85 -17.21 -0.94
C PRO A 510 -7.70 -18.62 -0.34
N GLU A 511 -7.11 -18.76 0.85
CA GLU A 511 -7.08 -19.99 1.64
C GLU A 511 -8.42 -20.35 2.27
N LYS A 512 -9.35 -19.40 2.35
CA LYS A 512 -10.74 -19.59 2.77
C LYS A 512 -11.68 -19.60 1.56
N TRP A 513 -12.85 -20.21 1.72
CA TRP A 513 -13.87 -20.24 0.68
C TRP A 513 -14.70 -18.95 0.57
N GLY A 514 -14.61 -18.06 1.55
CA GLY A 514 -15.38 -16.81 1.58
C GLY A 514 -15.17 -15.95 0.34
N ILE A 515 -16.26 -15.46 -0.24
CA ILE A 515 -16.29 -14.73 -1.51
C ILE A 515 -17.13 -13.46 -1.42
N LYS A 516 -16.77 -12.47 -2.24
CA LYS A 516 -17.40 -11.15 -2.29
C LYS A 516 -17.64 -10.73 -3.73
N THR A 517 -18.68 -9.92 -3.96
CA THR A 517 -18.90 -9.30 -5.28
C THR A 517 -19.55 -7.93 -5.16
N HIS A 518 -19.35 -7.11 -6.19
CA HIS A 518 -19.97 -5.80 -6.34
C HIS A 518 -21.15 -5.79 -7.33
N LYS A 519 -21.59 -6.97 -7.81
CA LYS A 519 -22.70 -7.10 -8.77
C LYS A 519 -23.94 -6.28 -8.38
N LEU A 520 -24.32 -6.29 -7.10
CA LEU A 520 -25.53 -5.58 -6.63
C LEU A 520 -25.45 -4.04 -6.79
N TYR A 521 -24.26 -3.48 -7.04
CA TYR A 521 -24.11 -2.07 -7.35
C TYR A 521 -24.43 -1.74 -8.82
N ASP A 522 -24.37 -2.71 -9.73
CA ASP A 522 -24.64 -2.55 -11.16
C ASP A 522 -26.17 -2.59 -11.40
N GLU A 523 -26.67 -1.65 -12.20
CA GLU A 523 -28.10 -1.47 -12.49
C GLU A 523 -28.75 -2.69 -13.12
N GLN A 524 -27.98 -3.55 -13.79
CA GLN A 524 -28.48 -4.82 -14.31
C GLN A 524 -29.18 -5.65 -13.22
N TRP A 525 -28.71 -5.55 -11.98
CA TRP A 525 -29.17 -6.34 -10.83
C TRP A 525 -29.78 -5.47 -9.73
N ALA A 526 -30.33 -4.30 -10.08
CA ALA A 526 -31.10 -3.50 -9.14
C ALA A 526 -32.29 -4.33 -8.58
N ALA A 527 -32.45 -4.32 -7.26
CA ALA A 527 -33.50 -5.09 -6.60
C ALA A 527 -34.90 -4.54 -6.95
N PRO A 528 -35.86 -5.39 -7.35
CA PRO A 528 -37.26 -5.00 -7.43
C PRO A 528 -37.81 -4.57 -6.06
N LEU A 529 -38.86 -3.75 -6.05
CA LEU A 529 -39.54 -3.36 -4.82
C LEU A 529 -40.10 -4.61 -4.11
N GLY A 530 -39.85 -4.73 -2.80
CA GLY A 530 -40.31 -5.87 -2.00
C GLY A 530 -39.57 -7.19 -2.25
N ALA A 531 -38.52 -7.21 -3.08
CA ALA A 531 -37.78 -8.43 -3.34
C ALA A 531 -37.03 -8.96 -2.09
N LYS A 532 -36.82 -10.27 -2.05
CA LYS A 532 -35.88 -10.97 -1.18
C LYS A 532 -34.67 -11.41 -2.01
N VAL A 533 -33.49 -11.48 -1.41
CA VAL A 533 -32.36 -12.18 -2.02
C VAL A 533 -32.53 -13.67 -1.76
N SER A 534 -32.42 -14.48 -2.81
CA SER A 534 -32.63 -15.93 -2.76
C SER A 534 -31.49 -16.67 -3.46
N PHE A 535 -31.05 -17.79 -2.88
CA PHE A 535 -30.05 -18.69 -3.46
C PHE A 535 -30.16 -20.08 -2.81
N ASP A 536 -29.64 -21.10 -3.48
CA ASP A 536 -29.50 -22.42 -2.86
C ASP A 536 -28.07 -22.63 -2.36
N VAL A 537 -27.92 -23.25 -1.20
CA VAL A 537 -26.64 -23.67 -0.63
C VAL A 537 -26.60 -25.16 -0.38
N LEU A 538 -25.45 -25.77 -0.67
CA LEU A 538 -25.13 -27.16 -0.35
C LEU A 538 -24.01 -27.20 0.68
N ALA A 539 -24.25 -27.83 1.83
CA ALA A 539 -23.25 -28.06 2.87
C ALA A 539 -23.25 -29.54 3.28
N THR A 540 -22.06 -30.09 3.52
CA THR A 540 -21.88 -31.49 3.93
C THR A 540 -22.25 -31.70 5.39
N GLN A 541 -21.90 -30.73 6.25
CA GLN A 541 -22.11 -30.77 7.70
C GLN A 541 -22.92 -29.56 8.16
N ALA A 542 -23.47 -29.66 9.37
CA ALA A 542 -24.13 -28.55 10.02
C ALA A 542 -23.15 -27.39 10.25
N ASN A 543 -23.52 -26.21 9.78
CA ASN A 543 -22.67 -25.02 9.75
C ASN A 543 -23.51 -23.74 9.88
N VAL A 544 -22.85 -22.62 10.16
CA VAL A 544 -23.44 -21.28 10.11
C VAL A 544 -22.88 -20.57 8.89
N LEU A 545 -23.73 -20.26 7.91
CA LEU A 545 -23.39 -19.40 6.78
C LEU A 545 -23.64 -17.94 7.19
N THR A 546 -22.67 -17.07 6.97
CA THR A 546 -22.89 -15.62 7.07
C THR A 546 -23.12 -15.02 5.69
N VAL A 547 -24.17 -14.21 5.57
CA VAL A 547 -24.46 -13.44 4.36
C VAL A 547 -24.38 -11.96 4.71
N GLY A 548 -23.46 -11.25 4.06
CA GLY A 548 -23.19 -9.85 4.31
C GLY A 548 -23.65 -8.95 3.17
N ILE A 549 -24.24 -7.80 3.51
CA ILE A 549 -24.56 -6.71 2.59
C ILE A 549 -23.98 -5.43 3.17
N ASP A 550 -23.00 -4.83 2.49
CA ASP A 550 -22.31 -3.60 2.94
C ASP A 550 -21.85 -3.65 4.42
N ASP A 551 -22.44 -2.89 5.33
CA ASP A 551 -22.12 -2.88 6.78
C ASP A 551 -23.06 -3.75 7.64
N HIS A 552 -23.97 -4.49 7.01
CA HIS A 552 -24.90 -5.40 7.66
C HIS A 552 -24.60 -6.87 7.31
N ALA A 553 -25.06 -7.79 8.15
CA ALA A 553 -25.01 -9.22 7.85
C ALA A 553 -26.09 -10.00 8.63
N CYS A 554 -26.31 -11.26 8.22
CA CYS A 554 -27.15 -12.22 8.92
C CYS A 554 -26.46 -13.59 9.00
N GLU A 555 -26.96 -14.44 9.91
CA GLU A 555 -26.54 -15.83 10.08
C GLU A 555 -27.64 -16.77 9.57
N VAL A 556 -27.26 -17.77 8.79
CA VAL A 556 -28.15 -18.82 8.28
C VAL A 556 -27.67 -20.16 8.82
N GLN A 557 -28.52 -20.83 9.59
CA GLN A 557 -28.24 -22.15 10.15
C GLN A 557 -28.45 -23.22 9.07
N LEU A 558 -27.43 -24.03 8.82
CA LEU A 558 -27.46 -25.13 7.86
C LEU A 558 -27.40 -26.45 8.61
N GLN A 559 -28.25 -27.41 8.24
CA GLN A 559 -28.28 -28.73 8.90
C GLN A 559 -27.19 -29.69 8.41
N GLY A 560 -26.53 -29.39 7.28
CA GLY A 560 -25.69 -30.36 6.56
C GLY A 560 -26.53 -31.41 5.83
N LYS A 561 -25.94 -32.58 5.52
CA LYS A 561 -26.57 -33.73 4.83
C LYS A 561 -26.51 -33.73 3.29
N GLU A 562 -25.69 -32.88 2.66
CA GLU A 562 -25.52 -32.88 1.20
C GLU A 562 -26.82 -32.70 0.38
N HIS A 563 -27.79 -31.98 0.94
CA HIS A 563 -28.97 -31.53 0.20
C HIS A 563 -28.93 -30.02 -0.05
N TRP A 564 -29.50 -29.59 -1.18
CA TRP A 564 -29.64 -28.17 -1.50
C TRP A 564 -30.69 -27.55 -0.59
N HIS A 565 -30.31 -26.51 0.14
CA HIS A 565 -31.18 -25.73 1.00
C HIS A 565 -31.45 -24.38 0.35
N ALA A 566 -32.71 -24.07 0.08
CA ALA A 566 -33.11 -22.76 -0.42
C ALA A 566 -33.09 -21.74 0.73
N ILE A 567 -32.47 -20.59 0.48
CA ILE A 567 -32.39 -19.46 1.39
C ILE A 567 -33.14 -18.29 0.76
N GLU A 568 -33.91 -17.58 1.58
CA GLU A 568 -34.61 -16.34 1.20
C GLU A 568 -34.46 -15.33 2.34
N LEU A 569 -33.89 -14.18 2.03
CA LEU A 569 -33.59 -13.14 3.02
C LEU A 569 -34.17 -11.80 2.56
N SER A 570 -34.94 -11.20 3.44
CA SER A 570 -35.46 -9.84 3.34
C SER A 570 -34.41 -8.82 3.81
N PRO A 571 -34.55 -7.53 3.49
CA PRO A 571 -33.69 -6.49 4.07
C PRO A 571 -33.63 -6.55 5.60
N THR A 572 -34.75 -6.81 6.27
CA THR A 572 -34.83 -6.79 7.74
C THR A 572 -34.08 -7.91 8.43
N ASP A 573 -33.67 -8.95 7.70
CA ASP A 573 -32.85 -10.03 8.24
C ASP A 573 -31.40 -9.59 8.48
N PHE A 574 -30.92 -8.61 7.72
CA PHE A 574 -29.55 -8.09 7.80
C PHE A 574 -29.45 -7.01 8.87
N LYS A 575 -28.51 -7.18 9.82
CA LYS A 575 -28.31 -6.28 10.94
C LYS A 575 -26.89 -5.72 10.98
N ASP A 576 -26.75 -4.46 11.40
CA ASP A 576 -25.45 -3.84 11.64
C ASP A 576 -24.85 -4.25 13.01
N ALA A 577 -23.71 -3.64 13.37
CA ALA A 577 -23.07 -3.89 14.67
C ALA A 577 -23.92 -3.43 15.87
N GLU A 578 -24.85 -2.50 15.68
CA GLU A 578 -25.81 -1.99 16.68
C GLU A 578 -27.12 -2.79 16.67
N SER A 579 -27.18 -3.86 15.87
CA SER A 579 -28.36 -4.71 15.65
C SER A 579 -29.55 -4.01 15.00
N LYS A 580 -29.31 -2.89 14.30
CA LYS A 580 -30.33 -2.20 13.48
C LYS A 580 -30.51 -2.93 12.15
N PRO A 581 -31.74 -3.20 11.72
CA PRO A 581 -32.01 -3.87 10.46
C PRO A 581 -31.84 -2.94 9.24
N MET A 582 -31.52 -3.49 8.06
CA MET A 582 -31.63 -2.74 6.82
C MET A 582 -33.10 -2.41 6.52
N THR A 583 -33.35 -1.25 5.92
CA THR A 583 -34.71 -0.80 5.57
C THR A 583 -35.13 -1.20 4.15
N ASN A 584 -34.19 -1.29 3.22
CA ASN A 584 -34.42 -1.64 1.82
C ASN A 584 -33.09 -1.98 1.12
N TRP A 585 -33.16 -2.36 -0.16
CA TRP A 585 -32.01 -2.68 -1.01
C TRP A 585 -31.41 -1.47 -1.73
N LYS A 586 -31.88 -0.24 -1.47
CA LYS A 586 -31.46 0.94 -2.22
C LYS A 586 -30.01 1.29 -1.91
N GLY A 587 -29.21 1.38 -2.96
CA GLY A 587 -27.82 1.85 -2.86
C GLY A 587 -26.84 0.82 -2.30
N ILE A 588 -27.25 -0.45 -2.19
CA ILE A 588 -26.36 -1.54 -1.79
C ILE A 588 -25.23 -1.71 -2.78
N LYS A 589 -24.03 -2.08 -2.29
CA LYS A 589 -22.84 -2.11 -3.14
C LYS A 589 -22.05 -3.41 -3.12
N GLN A 590 -22.16 -4.19 -2.05
CA GLN A 590 -21.37 -5.40 -1.89
C GLN A 590 -22.19 -6.52 -1.24
N LEU A 591 -22.15 -7.69 -1.87
CA LEU A 591 -22.60 -8.95 -1.29
C LEU A 591 -21.38 -9.78 -0.85
N ARG A 592 -21.51 -10.48 0.28
CA ARG A 592 -20.49 -11.37 0.84
C ARG A 592 -21.13 -12.67 1.30
N LEU A 593 -20.47 -13.78 1.02
CA LEU A 593 -20.79 -15.12 1.52
C LEU A 593 -19.55 -15.64 2.23
N ASP A 594 -19.64 -15.90 3.54
CA ASP A 594 -18.48 -16.29 4.35
C ASP A 594 -18.88 -17.17 5.55
N ASP A 595 -17.88 -17.72 6.24
CA ASP A 595 -18.06 -18.49 7.49
C ASP A 595 -18.30 -17.58 8.71
N SER A 596 -17.76 -16.36 8.65
CA SER A 596 -17.80 -15.40 9.74
C SER A 596 -17.65 -13.97 9.23
N GLU A 597 -18.32 -13.03 9.90
CA GLU A 597 -18.29 -11.62 9.54
C GLU A 597 -18.04 -10.75 10.78
N ARG A 598 -17.25 -9.69 10.57
CA ARG A 598 -16.90 -8.73 11.63
C ARG A 598 -17.57 -7.39 11.33
N LEU A 599 -18.71 -7.16 11.95
CA LEU A 599 -19.48 -5.93 11.83
C LEU A 599 -18.86 -4.84 12.69
N ARG A 600 -18.49 -3.73 12.04
CA ARG A 600 -17.90 -2.57 12.70
C ARG A 600 -18.97 -1.51 12.89
N PRO A 601 -19.06 -0.89 14.08
CA PRO A 601 -20.01 0.17 14.31
C PRO A 601 -19.61 1.43 13.52
N PRO A 602 -20.57 2.34 13.25
CA PRO A 602 -20.28 3.61 12.60
C PRO A 602 -19.22 4.41 13.36
N ARG A 603 -18.44 5.22 12.63
CA ARG A 603 -17.42 6.08 13.25
C ARG A 603 -18.09 7.03 14.26
N GLY A 604 -17.59 7.03 15.50
CA GLY A 604 -18.16 7.84 16.59
C GLY A 604 -19.17 7.10 17.48
N SER A 605 -19.59 5.89 17.09
CA SER A 605 -20.40 5.03 17.96
C SER A 605 -19.59 4.45 19.11
N GLN A 606 -20.25 4.28 20.27
CA GLN A 606 -19.72 3.60 21.46
C GLN A 606 -19.94 2.08 21.41
N ALA A 607 -20.69 1.58 20.41
CA ALA A 607 -20.91 0.16 20.24
C ALA A 607 -19.57 -0.57 20.00
N LYS A 608 -19.51 -1.84 20.40
CA LYS A 608 -18.34 -2.68 20.14
C LYS A 608 -18.48 -3.34 18.77
N THR A 609 -17.35 -3.72 18.20
CA THR A 609 -17.32 -4.59 17.03
C THR A 609 -18.03 -5.91 17.34
N LYS A 610 -18.94 -6.34 16.48
CA LYS A 610 -19.70 -7.60 16.62
C LYS A 610 -19.13 -8.64 15.66
N LEU A 611 -18.79 -9.82 16.18
CA LEU A 611 -18.41 -10.98 15.38
C LEU A 611 -19.63 -11.90 15.28
N ILE A 612 -19.97 -12.33 14.07
CA ILE A 612 -21.03 -13.31 13.80
C ILE A 612 -20.46 -14.47 12.97
N GLY A 613 -21.17 -15.59 12.94
CA GLY A 613 -20.78 -16.82 12.27
C GLY A 613 -19.87 -17.71 13.12
N ALA A 614 -19.37 -18.77 12.50
CA ALA A 614 -18.50 -19.75 13.14
C ALA A 614 -17.52 -20.35 12.11
N PRO A 615 -16.33 -20.83 12.53
CA PRO A 615 -15.43 -21.53 11.63
C PRO A 615 -16.12 -22.67 10.88
N TRP A 616 -15.99 -22.67 9.56
CA TRP A 616 -16.65 -23.66 8.71
C TRP A 616 -16.07 -25.07 8.90
N LYS A 617 -16.94 -26.07 8.96
CA LYS A 617 -16.60 -27.49 9.11
C LYS A 617 -16.81 -28.24 7.80
N GLY A 618 -15.81 -29.05 7.44
CA GLY A 618 -15.84 -29.88 6.24
C GLY A 618 -15.55 -29.11 4.95
N ASN A 619 -15.98 -29.67 3.83
CA ASN A 619 -15.73 -29.09 2.51
C ASN A 619 -16.43 -27.72 2.35
N PRO A 620 -15.85 -26.80 1.54
CA PRO A 620 -16.50 -25.54 1.17
C PRO A 620 -17.95 -25.72 0.69
N PRO A 621 -18.85 -24.76 0.98
CA PRO A 621 -20.21 -24.81 0.47
C PRO A 621 -20.22 -24.65 -1.06
N LYS A 622 -21.27 -25.20 -1.70
CA LYS A 622 -21.60 -24.88 -3.08
C LYS A 622 -22.83 -23.99 -3.11
N PHE A 623 -22.88 -23.09 -4.07
CA PHE A 623 -24.00 -22.18 -4.28
C PHE A 623 -24.57 -22.37 -5.69
N ARG A 624 -25.85 -22.04 -5.87
CA ARG A 624 -26.49 -21.89 -7.18
C ARG A 624 -27.67 -20.94 -7.09
N ASN A 625 -28.11 -20.42 -8.25
CA ASN A 625 -29.36 -19.67 -8.39
C ASN A 625 -29.49 -18.42 -7.50
N LEU A 626 -28.41 -17.63 -7.32
CA LEU A 626 -28.51 -16.36 -6.62
C LEU A 626 -29.31 -15.36 -7.46
N ARG A 627 -30.43 -14.90 -6.90
CA ARG A 627 -31.40 -14.06 -7.60
C ARG A 627 -32.21 -13.17 -6.65
N TRP A 628 -32.85 -12.17 -7.22
CA TRP A 628 -34.00 -11.51 -6.61
C TRP A 628 -35.25 -12.37 -6.76
N LYS A 629 -35.97 -12.58 -5.66
CA LYS A 629 -37.29 -13.21 -5.64
C LYS A 629 -38.32 -12.20 -5.16
N THR A 630 -39.32 -11.94 -5.98
CA THR A 630 -40.54 -11.23 -5.57
C THR A 630 -41.59 -12.27 -5.22
N ASP A 631 -42.43 -11.96 -4.24
CA ASP A 631 -43.58 -12.80 -3.90
C ASP A 631 -44.62 -12.81 -5.04
#